data_AF-A0A9P7KMN6-F1
#
_entry.id   AF-A0A9P7KMN6-F1
#
_cell.length_a   1.000
_cell.length_b   1.000
_cell.length_c   1.000
_cell.angle_alpha   90.00
_cell.angle_beta   90.00
_cell.angle_gamma   90.00
#
_symmetry.space_group_name_H-M   'P 1'
#
loop_
_entity.id
_entity.type
_entity.pdbx_description
1 polymer ?
#
loop_
_entity_poly.entity_id
_entity_poly.type
_entity_poly.pdbx_seq_one_letter_code
_entity_poly.pdbx_strand_id
1 'polypeptide(L)'
;MHRFESGNQSPRPETPEPASIQGRRNAGVQLLDDDGGISDQLEVCLKHIFAKYCMPRPESAPVRGGRGLLLLEPPVSAYLSPEGLDAWAQDTNGAPFSQETKDELVEFLDVTDDGGLTYVDWVLLSFRI
;
A
#
# COMPACT_ATOMS: atom_id res chain seq x y z
N MET A 1 -67.54 -5.47 -4.69
CA MET A 1 -67.17 -4.06 -4.91
C MET A 1 -67.06 -3.38 -3.56
N HIS A 2 -65.88 -2.82 -3.26
CA HIS A 2 -65.53 -1.72 -2.34
C HIS A 2 -64.19 -1.97 -1.61
N ARG A 3 -63.22 -1.13 -1.98
CA ARG A 3 -61.92 -0.86 -1.34
C ARG A 3 -62.08 0.39 -0.47
N PHE A 4 -61.32 0.48 0.63
CA PHE A 4 -60.58 1.64 1.23
C PHE A 4 -60.24 1.24 2.69
N GLU A 5 -59.00 0.82 3.02
CA GLU A 5 -57.82 1.60 3.48
C GLU A 5 -57.93 2.27 4.85
N SER A 6 -57.19 1.71 5.83
CA SER A 6 -56.61 2.30 7.06
C SER A 6 -55.86 1.14 7.74
N GLY A 7 -54.54 1.03 7.74
CA GLY A 7 -53.59 1.91 8.40
C GLY A 7 -52.95 1.11 9.56
N ASN A 8 -51.62 1.17 9.67
CA ASN A 8 -50.77 0.69 10.77
C ASN A 8 -50.09 -0.70 10.69
N GLN A 9 -48.75 -0.61 10.67
CA GLN A 9 -47.72 -1.51 11.22
C GLN A 9 -46.99 -2.49 10.28
N SER A 10 -45.92 -1.95 9.68
CA SER A 10 -44.62 -2.63 9.53
C SER A 10 -44.25 -3.45 10.77
N PRO A 11 -43.61 -4.60 10.55
CA PRO A 11 -42.18 -4.63 10.81
C PRO A 11 -41.47 -5.17 9.57
N ARG A 12 -40.86 -4.28 8.79
CA ARG A 12 -39.67 -4.70 8.04
C ARG A 12 -38.68 -5.12 9.13
N PRO A 13 -38.23 -6.39 9.17
CA PRO A 13 -37.08 -6.73 9.99
C PRO A 13 -35.98 -5.79 9.56
N GLU A 14 -35.53 -4.96 10.51
CA GLU A 14 -34.40 -4.08 10.34
C GLU A 14 -33.28 -4.93 9.75
N THR A 15 -32.89 -4.64 8.52
CA THR A 15 -31.69 -5.21 7.94
C THR A 15 -30.61 -4.94 8.97
N PRO A 16 -30.00 -5.97 9.58
CA PRO A 16 -28.90 -5.74 10.50
C PRO A 16 -27.92 -4.84 9.78
N GLU A 17 -27.56 -3.72 10.38
CA GLU A 17 -26.45 -2.90 9.88
C GLU A 17 -25.33 -3.85 9.48
N PRO A 18 -24.68 -3.65 8.32
CA PRO A 18 -23.53 -4.46 7.97
C PRO A 18 -22.52 -4.22 9.08
N ALA A 19 -22.50 -5.12 10.08
CA ALA A 19 -21.42 -5.23 11.03
C ALA A 19 -20.21 -5.26 10.15
N SER A 20 -19.43 -4.16 10.18
CA SER A 20 -18.23 -3.98 9.38
C SER A 20 -17.55 -5.32 9.32
N ILE A 21 -17.69 -5.99 8.17
CA ILE A 21 -17.03 -7.26 7.93
C ILE A 21 -15.59 -6.82 7.70
N GLN A 22 -14.93 -6.48 8.80
CA GLN A 22 -13.51 -6.38 8.93
C GLN A 22 -13.10 -7.83 8.72
N GLY A 23 -12.94 -8.18 7.44
CA GLY A 23 -12.71 -9.52 6.99
C GLY A 23 -11.61 -10.12 7.84
N ARG A 24 -11.78 -11.38 8.22
CA ARG A 24 -10.80 -12.21 8.93
C ARG A 24 -9.38 -11.83 8.50
N ARG A 25 -8.72 -10.95 9.25
CA ARG A 25 -7.35 -10.52 9.03
C ARG A 25 -6.56 -11.09 10.19
N ASN A 26 -5.42 -11.69 9.85
CA ASN A 26 -4.51 -12.45 10.71
C ASN A 26 -4.54 -11.96 12.17
N ALA A 27 -5.07 -12.77 13.08
CA ALA A 27 -5.26 -12.42 14.48
C ALA A 27 -3.91 -12.05 15.12
N GLY A 28 -3.61 -10.74 15.23
CA GLY A 28 -2.43 -10.21 15.90
C GLY A 28 -1.55 -9.25 15.09
N VAL A 29 -1.76 -9.07 13.78
CA VAL A 29 -0.97 -8.11 12.98
C VAL A 29 -1.83 -6.89 12.65
N GLN A 30 -1.67 -5.83 13.43
CA GLN A 30 -2.21 -4.52 13.10
C GLN A 30 -1.28 -3.85 12.08
N LEU A 31 -1.76 -3.69 10.86
CA LEU A 31 -1.04 -3.01 9.78
C LEU A 31 -1.02 -1.50 9.97
N LEU A 32 -2.03 -0.98 10.67
CA LEU A 32 -2.18 0.42 11.02
C LEU A 32 -1.85 0.63 12.49
N ASP A 33 -1.36 1.81 12.83
CA ASP A 33 -1.20 2.27 14.20
C ASP A 33 -2.53 2.80 14.78
N ASP A 34 -2.50 3.22 16.05
CA ASP A 34 -3.68 3.74 16.78
C ASP A 34 -4.22 5.07 16.19
N ASP A 35 -3.45 5.79 15.38
CA ASP A 35 -3.83 7.03 14.70
C ASP A 35 -4.37 6.76 13.27
N GLY A 36 -4.32 5.51 12.82
CA GLY A 36 -4.69 5.11 11.46
C GLY A 36 -3.57 5.28 10.42
N GLY A 37 -2.35 5.59 10.87
CA GLY A 37 -1.13 5.59 10.06
C GLY A 37 -0.59 4.17 9.83
N ILE A 38 0.51 4.04 9.07
CA ILE A 38 1.17 2.74 8.86
C ILE A 38 1.94 2.33 10.13
N SER A 39 1.78 1.07 10.56
CA SER A 39 2.55 0.54 11.70
C SER A 39 4.05 0.48 11.41
N ASP A 40 4.89 0.60 12.44
CA ASP A 40 6.36 0.46 12.33
C ASP A 40 6.78 -0.84 11.63
N GLN A 41 6.08 -1.94 11.91
CA GLN A 41 6.37 -3.23 11.31
C GLN A 41 6.08 -3.23 9.80
N LEU A 42 4.99 -2.60 9.38
CA LEU A 42 4.65 -2.45 7.96
C LEU A 42 5.65 -1.50 7.28
N GLU A 43 6.01 -0.39 7.92
CA GLU A 43 6.99 0.55 7.40
C GLU A 43 8.36 -0.12 7.17
N VAL A 44 8.82 -0.93 8.12
CA VAL A 44 10.07 -1.72 7.97
C VAL A 44 9.99 -2.69 6.79
N CYS A 45 8.85 -3.35 6.58
CA CYS A 45 8.65 -4.23 5.42
C CYS A 45 8.63 -3.44 4.10
N LEU A 46 7.97 -2.28 4.08
CA LEU A 46 7.89 -1.41 2.90
C LEU A 46 9.26 -0.86 2.52
N LYS A 47 10.04 -0.37 3.51
CA LYS A 47 11.45 0.02 3.32
C LYS A 47 12.27 -1.11 2.73
N HIS A 48 12.10 -2.33 3.24
CA HIS A 48 12.80 -3.49 2.72
C HIS A 48 12.49 -3.77 1.25
N ILE A 49 11.21 -3.71 0.87
CA ILE A 49 10.77 -3.92 -0.51
C ILE A 49 11.34 -2.82 -1.41
N PHE A 50 11.16 -1.55 -1.04
CA PHE A 50 11.66 -0.40 -1.78
C PHE A 50 13.19 -0.49 -2.00
N ALA A 51 13.93 -0.86 -0.96
CA ALA A 51 15.38 -0.98 -0.99
C ALA A 51 15.91 -2.01 -2.00
N LYS A 52 15.08 -2.98 -2.44
CA LYS A 52 15.48 -3.94 -3.49
C LYS A 52 15.57 -3.31 -4.88
N TYR A 53 14.81 -2.23 -5.12
CA TYR A 53 14.61 -1.65 -6.45
C TYR A 53 15.16 -0.21 -6.56
N CYS A 54 15.42 0.46 -5.43
CA CYS A 54 15.83 1.86 -5.41
C CYS A 54 17.30 2.10 -5.83
N MET A 55 17.59 3.37 -6.14
CA MET A 55 18.92 3.93 -6.36
C MET A 55 19.16 5.14 -5.42
N PRO A 56 20.36 5.30 -4.84
CA PRO A 56 21.45 4.33 -4.86
C PRO A 56 21.07 3.03 -4.14
N ARG A 57 21.67 1.91 -4.57
CA ARG A 57 21.42 0.61 -3.96
C ARG A 57 21.88 0.65 -2.50
N PRO A 58 21.07 0.15 -1.53
CA PRO A 58 21.50 0.07 -0.15
C PRO A 58 22.81 -0.71 -0.03
N GLU A 59 23.73 -0.20 0.79
CA GLU A 59 24.86 -0.99 1.25
C GLU A 59 24.31 -2.18 2.05
N SER A 60 24.96 -3.33 1.94
CA SER A 60 24.49 -4.56 2.60
C SER A 60 24.22 -4.28 4.08
N ALA A 61 23.00 -4.59 4.53
CA ALA A 61 22.53 -4.23 5.86
C ALA A 61 23.54 -4.68 6.93
N PRO A 62 23.83 -3.82 7.94
CA PRO A 62 24.80 -4.18 8.98
C PRO A 62 24.35 -5.47 9.66
N VAL A 63 25.28 -6.42 9.79
CA VAL A 63 25.07 -7.70 10.47
C VAL A 63 24.72 -7.43 11.94
N ARG A 64 23.45 -7.18 12.25
CA ARG A 64 22.98 -7.19 13.64
C ARG A 64 22.78 -8.64 14.02
N GLY A 65 23.82 -9.21 14.63
CA GLY A 65 23.84 -10.58 15.11
C GLY A 65 22.66 -10.87 16.04
N GLY A 66 21.80 -11.79 15.62
CA GLY A 66 20.75 -12.36 16.46
C GLY A 66 19.52 -12.75 15.67
N ARG A 67 19.46 -13.99 15.15
CA ARG A 67 18.29 -14.76 14.63
C ARG A 67 17.09 -14.03 13.99
N GLY A 68 17.25 -12.81 13.50
CA GLY A 68 16.25 -12.03 12.78
C GLY A 68 16.60 -11.98 11.31
N LEU A 69 15.56 -11.89 10.45
CA LEU A 69 15.74 -11.64 9.03
C LEU A 69 16.52 -10.33 8.85
N LEU A 70 17.59 -10.36 8.05
CA LEU A 70 18.35 -9.17 7.67
C LEU A 70 17.52 -8.40 6.65
N LEU A 71 16.83 -7.35 7.10
CA LEU A 71 16.08 -6.46 6.22
C LEU A 71 16.98 -5.32 5.74
N LEU A 72 17.01 -5.13 4.43
CA LEU A 72 17.57 -3.95 3.76
C LEU A 72 16.85 -2.67 4.20
N GLU A 73 17.61 -1.59 4.33
CA GLU A 73 17.10 -0.25 4.59
C GLU A 73 17.57 0.68 3.46
N PRO A 74 16.67 1.44 2.82
CA PRO A 74 17.05 2.31 1.72
C PRO A 74 17.83 3.53 2.23
N PRO A 75 18.80 4.04 1.44
CA PRO A 75 19.44 5.32 1.72
C PRO A 75 18.42 6.47 1.84
N VAL A 76 18.73 7.50 2.63
CA VAL A 76 17.81 8.63 2.92
C VAL A 76 17.33 9.36 1.66
N SER A 77 18.17 9.45 0.63
CA SER A 77 17.86 10.09 -0.66
C SER A 77 17.57 9.09 -1.77
N ALA A 78 17.14 7.87 -1.42
CA ALA A 78 16.89 6.84 -2.40
C ALA A 78 15.57 7.06 -3.13
N TYR A 79 15.57 6.78 -4.43
CA TYR A 79 14.43 6.88 -5.33
C TYR A 79 14.37 5.65 -6.24
N LEU A 80 13.22 5.37 -6.83
CA LEU A 80 13.07 4.37 -7.89
C LEU A 80 13.27 5.05 -9.23
N SER A 81 14.25 4.60 -10.01
CA SER A 81 14.33 4.99 -11.41
C SER A 81 13.15 4.37 -12.19
N PRO A 82 12.84 4.85 -13.40
CA PRO A 82 11.78 4.27 -14.23
C PRO A 82 11.93 2.75 -14.44
N GLU A 83 13.17 2.26 -14.57
CA GLU A 83 13.48 0.84 -14.70
C GLU A 83 13.28 0.08 -13.38
N GLY A 84 13.63 0.69 -12.25
CA GLY A 84 13.39 0.13 -10.92
C GLY A 84 11.90 0.01 -10.62
N LEU A 85 11.11 1.01 -11.02
CA LEU A 85 9.66 1.01 -10.91
C LEU A 85 9.03 -0.09 -11.77
N ASP A 86 9.50 -0.27 -13.01
CA ASP A 86 9.07 -1.38 -13.88
C ASP A 86 9.39 -2.75 -13.31
N ALA A 87 10.59 -2.93 -12.78
CA ALA A 87 10.99 -4.19 -12.17
C ALA A 87 10.12 -4.52 -10.96
N TRP A 88 9.82 -3.52 -10.13
CA TRP A 88 8.90 -3.69 -9.01
C TRP A 88 7.46 -4.03 -9.47
N ALA A 89 6.96 -3.33 -10.49
CA ALA A 89 5.63 -3.58 -11.05
C ALA A 89 5.55 -4.98 -11.68
N GLN A 90 6.59 -5.41 -12.39
CA GLN A 90 6.71 -6.76 -12.94
C GLN A 90 6.68 -7.83 -11.85
N ASP A 91 7.39 -7.62 -10.74
CA ASP A 91 7.45 -8.57 -9.64
C ASP A 91 6.15 -8.61 -8.81
N THR A 92 5.38 -7.51 -8.78
CA THR A 92 4.16 -7.38 -7.96
C THR A 92 2.88 -7.68 -8.73
N ASN A 93 2.77 -7.15 -9.96
CA ASN A 93 1.57 -7.21 -10.80
C ASN A 93 1.73 -8.20 -11.97
N GLY A 94 2.93 -8.73 -12.18
CA GLY A 94 3.23 -9.66 -13.28
C GLY A 94 3.55 -9.00 -14.62
N ALA A 95 3.54 -7.67 -14.71
CA ALA A 95 3.91 -6.90 -15.90
C ALA A 95 4.50 -5.53 -15.49
N PRO A 96 5.43 -4.94 -16.29
CA PRO A 96 5.89 -3.58 -16.06
C PRO A 96 4.74 -2.58 -16.32
N PHE A 97 4.89 -1.34 -15.84
CA PHE A 97 3.91 -0.31 -16.18
C PHE A 97 4.03 0.10 -17.64
N SER A 98 2.89 0.38 -18.28
CA SER A 98 2.88 0.99 -19.60
C SER A 98 3.41 2.43 -19.51
N GLN A 99 3.87 2.98 -20.64
CA GLN A 99 4.31 4.37 -20.68
C GLN A 99 3.18 5.33 -20.28
N GLU A 100 1.96 5.07 -20.75
CA GLU A 100 0.75 5.84 -20.40
C GLU A 100 0.54 5.88 -18.88
N THR A 101 0.61 4.73 -18.20
CA THR A 101 0.47 4.68 -16.74
C THR A 101 1.58 5.44 -16.04
N LYS A 102 2.83 5.38 -16.54
CA LYS A 102 3.94 6.15 -15.94
C LYS A 102 3.75 7.65 -16.11
N ASP A 103 3.30 8.09 -17.28
CA ASP A 103 3.05 9.51 -17.53
C ASP A 103 1.95 10.01 -16.58
N GLU A 104 0.87 9.25 -16.39
CA GLU A 104 -0.14 9.56 -15.38
C GLU A 104 0.45 9.61 -13.97
N LEU A 105 1.28 8.64 -13.59
CA LEU A 105 1.90 8.61 -12.26
C LEU A 105 2.78 9.84 -12.00
N VAL A 106 3.54 10.30 -12.99
CA VAL A 106 4.38 11.51 -12.90
C VAL A 106 3.54 12.79 -12.73
N GLU A 107 2.31 12.82 -13.25
CA GLU A 107 1.40 13.96 -13.04
C GLU A 107 0.85 14.06 -11.61
N PHE A 108 0.76 12.92 -10.89
CA PHE A 108 0.14 12.86 -9.56
C PHE A 108 1.12 12.67 -8.41
N LEU A 109 2.30 12.13 -8.67
CA LEU A 109 3.30 11.78 -7.66
C LEU A 109 4.49 12.72 -7.73
N ASP A 110 5.06 13.04 -6.58
CA ASP A 110 6.28 13.82 -6.52
C ASP A 110 7.45 12.94 -6.98
N VAL A 111 8.06 13.32 -8.10
CA VAL A 111 9.23 12.66 -8.66
C VAL A 111 10.41 13.63 -8.61
N THR A 112 11.61 13.09 -8.42
CA THR A 112 12.85 13.87 -8.49
C THR A 112 12.99 14.53 -9.87
N ASP A 113 13.85 15.53 -10.01
CA ASP A 113 14.12 16.20 -11.30
C ASP A 113 14.47 15.22 -12.44
N ASP A 114 15.11 14.09 -12.12
CA ASP A 114 15.44 13.01 -13.06
C ASP A 114 14.29 12.00 -13.31
N GLY A 115 13.08 12.26 -12.81
CA GLY A 115 11.91 11.39 -12.95
C GLY A 115 11.89 10.16 -12.03
N GLY A 116 12.63 10.22 -10.92
CA GLY A 116 12.72 9.13 -9.94
C GLY A 116 11.64 9.22 -8.87
N LEU A 117 10.99 8.11 -8.52
CA LEU A 117 9.92 8.08 -7.52
C LEU A 117 10.48 7.94 -6.10
N THR A 118 10.13 8.86 -5.19
CA THR A 118 10.62 8.81 -3.80
C THR A 118 9.96 7.69 -2.99
N TYR A 119 10.52 7.36 -1.82
CA TYR A 119 9.91 6.37 -0.92
C TYR A 119 8.47 6.75 -0.53
N VAL A 120 8.20 8.02 -0.26
CA VAL A 120 6.88 8.48 0.21
C VAL A 120 5.84 8.25 -0.88
N ASP A 121 6.12 8.71 -2.09
CA ASP A 121 5.22 8.56 -3.23
C ASP A 121 5.09 7.11 -3.70
N TRP A 122 6.16 6.32 -3.58
CA TRP A 122 6.09 4.88 -3.83
C TRP A 122 5.20 4.16 -2.80
N VAL A 123 5.25 4.53 -1.52
CA VAL A 123 4.35 3.97 -0.50
C VAL A 123 2.91 4.30 -0.86
N LEU A 124 2.61 5.54 -1.25
CA LEU A 124 1.28 5.94 -1.72
C LEU A 124 0.83 5.11 -2.93
N LEU A 125 1.72 4.91 -3.90
CA LEU A 125 1.46 4.08 -5.08
C LEU A 125 1.19 2.63 -4.70
N SER A 126 1.98 2.06 -3.77
CA SER A 126 1.87 0.66 -3.34
C SER A 126 0.52 0.32 -2.69
N PHE A 127 -0.20 1.31 -2.19
CA PHE A 127 -1.56 1.15 -1.66
C PHE A 127 -2.67 1.46 -2.67
N ARG A 128 -2.33 2.01 -3.84
CA ARG A 128 -3.29 2.41 -4.89
C ARG A 128 -3.50 1.33 -5.95
N ILE A 129 -2.51 0.45 -6.15
CA ILE A 129 -2.55 -0.67 -7.09
C ILE A 129 -3.03 -1.96 -6.42
#